data_AF-A0AA36GHA5-F1
#
_entry.id   AF-A0AA36GHA5-F1
#
_cell.length_a   1.000
_cell.length_b   1.000
_cell.length_c   1.000
_cell.angle_alpha   90.00
_cell.angle_beta   90.00
_cell.angle_gamma   90.00
#
_symmetry.space_group_name_H-M   'P 1'
#
loop_
_entity.id
_entity.type
_entity.pdbx_description
1 polymer ?
#
loop_
_entity_poly.entity_id
_entity_poly.type
_entity_poly.pdbx_seq_one_letter_code
_entity_poly.pdbx_strand_id
1 'polypeptide(L)'
;MQVNGDCAVAEQPVEAAEPAAPPMKQTAQEWLKGASFKEILGSDASHKSLFVLLDNVNGEKGVLLMNKSAFSEKAEDVTAIIKSAQLKELMRNDIFGNYDIALPSDLNLIKSQLIYPANDKIIAKYRQEEKFVIRETAEDYRTITVEYIEKYQMELNWVYNVLAKRKEAERIIYEDPDPHNGFILAPDIKWDGVSMENLYVLAMIHRRGVRSI
;
A
#
# COMPACT_ATOMS: atom_id res chain seq x y z
N MET A 1 7.78 -54.11 -63.38
CA MET A 1 8.04 -52.70 -63.76
C MET A 1 7.42 -51.84 -62.68
N GLN A 2 8.26 -51.08 -61.98
CA GLN A 2 7.86 -50.14 -60.92
C GLN A 2 6.83 -49.15 -61.45
N VAL A 3 5.84 -48.80 -60.63
CA VAL A 3 5.40 -47.40 -60.50
C VAL A 3 4.98 -47.18 -59.05
N ASN A 4 5.72 -46.31 -58.38
CA ASN A 4 5.44 -45.81 -57.04
C ASN A 4 4.19 -44.94 -57.04
N GLY A 5 3.42 -45.00 -55.95
CA GLY A 5 2.32 -44.10 -55.67
C GLY A 5 2.24 -43.88 -54.16
N ASP A 6 3.10 -42.99 -53.66
CA ASP A 6 3.08 -42.47 -52.30
C ASP A 6 1.77 -41.74 -52.03
N CYS A 7 1.05 -42.15 -50.97
CA CYS A 7 0.02 -41.32 -50.36
C CYS A 7 0.32 -41.25 -48.86
N ALA A 8 0.87 -40.11 -48.46
CA ALA A 8 1.31 -39.79 -47.12
C ALA A 8 0.15 -39.87 -46.11
N VAL A 9 0.38 -40.62 -45.04
CA VAL A 9 -0.43 -40.55 -43.82
C VAL A 9 0.12 -39.37 -43.01
N ALA A 10 -0.69 -38.33 -42.85
CA ALA A 10 -0.30 -37.14 -42.09
C ALA A 10 -0.05 -37.49 -40.62
N GLU A 11 1.19 -37.32 -40.17
CA GLU A 11 1.57 -37.30 -38.77
C GLU A 11 0.87 -36.12 -38.08
N GLN A 12 0.10 -36.41 -37.03
CA GLN A 12 -0.42 -35.40 -36.13
C GLN A 12 0.75 -34.75 -35.38
N PRO A 13 0.83 -33.42 -35.28
CA PRO A 13 1.88 -32.78 -34.51
C PRO A 13 1.72 -33.14 -33.04
N VAL A 14 2.79 -33.62 -32.43
CA VAL A 14 2.91 -33.82 -30.99
C VAL A 14 2.66 -32.46 -30.32
N GLU A 15 1.54 -32.36 -29.62
CA GLU A 15 1.15 -31.20 -28.83
C GLU A 15 2.23 -30.98 -27.76
N ALA A 16 3.07 -29.98 -28.00
CA ALA A 16 4.10 -29.57 -27.06
C ALA A 16 3.40 -29.13 -25.78
N ALA A 17 3.62 -29.89 -24.70
CA ALA A 17 3.13 -29.56 -23.37
C ALA A 17 3.45 -28.10 -23.05
N GLU A 18 2.39 -27.31 -22.82
CA GLU A 18 2.51 -25.94 -22.36
C GLU A 18 3.44 -25.90 -21.13
N PRO A 19 4.40 -24.97 -21.06
CA PRO A 19 5.22 -24.82 -19.89
C PRO A 19 4.31 -24.50 -18.70
N ALA A 20 4.43 -25.32 -17.66
CA ALA A 20 3.66 -25.23 -16.43
C ALA A 20 3.54 -23.78 -15.96
N ALA A 21 2.30 -23.36 -15.71
CA ALA A 21 1.98 -22.07 -15.13
C ALA A 21 2.86 -21.82 -13.88
N PRO A 22 3.40 -20.60 -13.69
CA PRO A 22 4.23 -20.29 -12.53
C PRO A 22 3.46 -20.57 -11.23
N PRO A 23 4.16 -21.02 -10.17
CA PRO A 23 3.52 -21.57 -8.98
C PRO A 23 2.66 -20.51 -8.28
N MET A 24 1.54 -20.99 -7.72
CA MET A 24 0.51 -20.26 -6.98
C MET A 24 1.05 -19.03 -6.22
N LYS A 25 0.40 -17.87 -6.42
CA LYS A 25 0.57 -16.66 -5.61
C LYS A 25 0.42 -17.03 -4.12
N GLN A 26 1.53 -17.05 -3.41
CA GLN A 26 1.55 -17.10 -1.95
C GLN A 26 0.65 -15.97 -1.44
N THR A 27 -0.30 -16.28 -0.56
CA THR A 27 -1.20 -15.23 -0.06
C THR A 27 -0.40 -14.24 0.79
N ALA A 28 -0.76 -12.96 0.76
CA ALA A 28 -0.09 -11.91 1.55
C ALA A 28 0.02 -12.27 3.05
N GLN A 29 -0.97 -13.01 3.55
CA GLN A 29 -1.00 -13.48 4.93
C GLN A 29 0.03 -14.58 5.19
N GLU A 30 0.20 -15.55 4.28
CA GLU A 30 1.24 -16.58 4.39
C GLU A 30 2.63 -15.99 4.28
N TRP A 31 2.81 -15.04 3.34
CA TRP A 31 4.07 -14.29 3.22
C TRP A 31 4.41 -13.59 4.53
N LEU A 32 3.45 -12.88 5.13
CA LEU A 32 3.66 -12.16 6.39
C LEU A 32 3.95 -13.09 7.57
N LYS A 33 3.29 -14.25 7.64
CA LYS A 33 3.54 -15.26 8.69
C LYS A 33 4.93 -15.88 8.60
N GLY A 34 5.48 -16.01 7.39
CA GLY A 34 6.84 -16.51 7.16
C GLY A 34 7.93 -15.44 7.29
N ALA A 35 7.55 -14.16 7.39
CA ALA A 35 8.48 -13.05 7.44
C ALA A 35 9.05 -12.85 8.86
N SER A 36 10.29 -12.37 8.92
CA SER A 36 11.02 -12.06 10.14
C SER A 36 11.36 -10.58 10.22
N PHE A 37 11.39 -10.04 11.44
CA PHE A 37 11.77 -8.65 11.67
C PHE A 37 13.25 -8.44 11.33
N LYS A 38 13.56 -7.38 10.57
CA LYS A 38 14.93 -7.00 10.23
C LYS A 38 15.34 -5.69 10.90
N GLU A 39 14.59 -4.61 10.67
CA GLU A 39 14.89 -3.28 11.21
C GLU A 39 13.65 -2.38 11.29
N ILE A 40 13.73 -1.33 12.10
CA ILE A 40 12.76 -0.24 12.11
C ILE A 40 13.22 0.79 11.06
N LEU A 41 12.35 1.07 10.10
CA LEU A 41 12.61 2.08 9.08
C LEU A 41 12.29 3.47 9.60
N GLY A 42 11.23 3.62 10.40
CA GLY A 42 10.84 4.91 10.96
C GLY A 42 9.75 4.79 12.02
N SER A 43 9.63 5.82 12.85
CA SER A 43 8.62 5.91 13.90
C SER A 43 8.04 7.33 13.96
N ASP A 44 6.72 7.42 14.03
CA ASP A 44 6.00 8.67 14.28
C ASP A 44 5.23 8.54 15.59
N ALA A 45 5.76 9.14 16.64
CA ALA A 45 5.14 9.10 17.97
C ALA A 45 3.83 9.90 18.03
N SER A 46 3.68 10.96 17.23
CA SER A 46 2.47 11.79 17.21
C SER A 46 1.29 11.04 16.59
N HIS A 47 1.54 10.31 15.51
CA HIS A 47 0.52 9.46 14.85
C HIS A 47 0.50 8.02 15.38
N LYS A 48 1.38 7.67 16.32
CA LYS A 48 1.51 6.32 16.92
C LYS A 48 1.71 5.25 15.85
N SER A 49 2.63 5.54 14.93
CA SER A 49 2.92 4.74 13.74
C SER A 49 4.35 4.20 13.77
N LEU A 50 4.52 2.96 13.30
CA LEU A 50 5.82 2.31 13.15
C LEU A 50 5.94 1.69 11.76
N PHE A 51 7.08 1.95 11.10
CA PHE A 51 7.41 1.38 9.79
C PHE A 51 8.54 0.38 9.97
N VAL A 52 8.32 -0.86 9.52
CA VAL A 52 9.21 -1.98 9.79
C VAL A 52 9.61 -2.65 8.49
N LEU A 53 10.90 -2.97 8.36
CA LEU A 53 11.41 -3.84 7.30
C LEU A 53 11.39 -5.29 7.77
N LEU A 54 10.87 -6.14 6.90
CA LEU A 54 10.77 -7.58 7.10
C LEU A 54 11.57 -8.31 6.02
N ASP A 55 12.21 -9.42 6.40
CA ASP A 55 12.83 -10.38 5.50
C ASP A 55 12.04 -11.69 5.49
N ASN A 56 11.69 -12.19 4.31
CA ASN A 56 11.08 -13.50 4.15
C ASN A 56 12.14 -14.59 3.93
N VAL A 57 11.81 -15.84 4.23
CA VAL A 57 12.69 -17.02 4.07
C VAL A 57 13.21 -17.20 2.63
N ASN A 58 12.48 -16.67 1.65
CA ASN A 58 12.84 -16.72 0.23
C ASN A 58 13.81 -15.59 -0.20
N GLY A 59 14.27 -14.74 0.73
CA GLY A 59 15.15 -13.59 0.44
C GLY A 59 14.41 -12.34 -0.06
N GLU A 60 13.08 -12.39 -0.15
CA GLU A 60 12.25 -11.23 -0.48
C GLU A 60 12.12 -10.30 0.74
N LYS A 61 12.12 -9.00 0.48
CA LYS A 61 11.92 -7.98 1.51
C LYS A 61 10.47 -7.48 1.48
N GLY A 62 9.97 -6.98 2.60
CA GLY A 62 8.66 -6.33 2.68
C GLY A 62 8.63 -5.22 3.72
N VAL A 63 7.83 -4.19 3.48
CA VAL A 63 7.63 -3.09 4.41
C VAL A 63 6.25 -3.22 5.05
N LEU A 64 6.22 -3.29 6.39
CA LEU A 64 4.99 -3.32 7.17
C LEU A 64 4.81 -1.98 7.88
N LEU A 65 3.72 -1.30 7.55
CA LEU A 65 3.28 -0.09 8.23
C LEU A 65 2.28 -0.50 9.30
N MET A 66 2.48 -0.05 10.54
CA MET A 66 1.60 -0.35 11.67
C MET A 66 1.17 0.95 12.33
N ASN A 67 -0.13 1.16 12.46
CA ASN A 67 -0.71 2.36 13.06
C ASN A 67 -1.71 1.95 14.14
N LYS A 68 -1.61 2.59 15.31
CA LYS A 68 -2.70 2.49 16.30
C LYS A 68 -3.95 3.17 15.75
N SER A 69 -5.07 2.47 15.82
CA SER A 69 -6.36 3.02 15.40
C SER A 69 -6.79 4.13 16.36
N ALA A 70 -7.51 5.14 15.83
CA ALA A 70 -8.22 6.08 16.68
C ALA A 70 -9.27 5.34 17.53
N PHE A 71 -9.59 5.90 18.70
CA PHE A 71 -10.68 5.36 19.51
C PHE A 71 -12.01 5.54 18.79
N SER A 72 -12.89 4.55 18.91
CA SER A 72 -14.27 4.69 18.48
C SER A 72 -14.98 5.67 19.39
N GLU A 73 -15.76 6.59 18.82
CA GLU A 73 -16.61 7.53 19.55
C GLU A 73 -18.02 6.97 19.82
N LYS A 74 -18.28 5.72 19.42
CA LYS A 74 -19.56 5.06 19.72
C LYS A 74 -19.67 4.77 21.21
N ALA A 75 -20.78 5.17 21.82
CA ALA A 75 -21.01 4.99 23.25
C ALA A 75 -20.93 3.51 23.71
N GLU A 76 -21.33 2.58 22.83
CA GLU A 76 -21.26 1.13 23.08
C GLU A 76 -19.82 0.65 23.25
N ASP A 77 -18.94 1.03 22.33
CA ASP A 77 -17.51 0.68 22.34
C ASP A 77 -16.83 1.29 23.57
N VAL A 78 -17.08 2.57 23.85
CA VAL A 78 -16.54 3.26 25.04
C VAL A 78 -17.00 2.57 26.33
N THR A 79 -18.28 2.21 26.42
CA THR A 79 -18.82 1.49 27.57
C THR A 79 -18.19 0.11 27.73
N ALA A 80 -17.98 -0.60 26.62
CA ALA A 80 -17.29 -1.88 26.62
C ALA A 80 -15.87 -1.75 27.16
N ILE A 81 -15.11 -0.74 26.70
CA ILE A 81 -13.76 -0.44 27.20
C ILE A 81 -13.78 -0.22 28.71
N ILE A 82 -14.64 0.67 29.21
CA ILE A 82 -14.69 1.00 30.65
C ILE A 82 -15.01 -0.22 31.51
N LYS A 83 -15.88 -1.12 31.04
CA LYS A 83 -16.33 -2.29 31.81
C LYS A 83 -15.38 -3.49 31.75
N SER A 84 -14.65 -3.65 30.64
CA SER A 84 -13.90 -4.88 30.35
C SER A 84 -12.38 -4.71 30.32
N ALA A 85 -11.89 -3.48 30.21
CA ALA A 85 -10.46 -3.24 30.20
C ALA A 85 -9.82 -3.55 31.55
N GLN A 86 -8.61 -4.13 31.50
CA GLN A 86 -7.82 -4.31 32.71
C GLN A 86 -7.08 -3.01 33.02
N LEU A 87 -7.26 -2.52 34.24
CA LEU A 87 -6.70 -1.26 34.69
C LEU A 87 -5.55 -1.52 35.65
N LYS A 88 -4.43 -0.83 35.44
CA LYS A 88 -3.33 -0.76 36.39
C LYS A 88 -3.10 0.70 36.78
N GLU A 89 -3.40 1.04 38.03
CA GLU A 89 -3.14 2.38 38.57
C GLU A 89 -1.63 2.63 38.64
N LEU A 90 -1.17 3.72 38.04
CA LEU A 90 0.22 4.17 38.07
C LEU A 90 0.44 5.22 39.15
N MET A 91 -0.48 6.17 39.26
CA MET A 91 -0.42 7.28 40.20
C MET A 91 -1.84 7.76 40.51
N ARG A 92 -2.07 8.17 41.76
CA ARG A 92 -3.28 8.88 42.16
C ARG A 92 -2.94 10.03 43.09
N ASN A 93 -3.49 11.19 42.81
CA ASN A 93 -3.42 12.36 43.67
C ASN A 93 -4.81 13.02 43.76
N ASP A 94 -5.46 12.87 44.91
CA ASP A 94 -6.84 13.32 45.15
C ASP A 94 -7.80 12.84 44.05
N ILE A 95 -8.37 13.76 43.26
CA ILE A 95 -9.30 13.46 42.16
C ILE A 95 -8.62 13.04 40.85
N PHE A 96 -7.28 13.11 40.76
CA PHE A 96 -6.54 12.80 39.55
C PHE A 96 -5.91 11.41 39.63
N GLY A 97 -6.23 10.52 38.68
CA GLY A 97 -5.65 9.19 38.57
C GLY A 97 -5.09 8.94 37.17
N ASN A 98 -3.90 8.35 37.11
CA ASN A 98 -3.25 7.88 35.89
C ASN A 98 -3.23 6.36 35.87
N TYR A 99 -3.67 5.74 34.77
CA TYR A 99 -3.83 4.30 34.65
C TYR A 99 -3.26 3.81 33.31
N ASP A 100 -2.63 2.63 33.34
CA ASP A 100 -2.44 1.83 32.13
C ASP A 100 -3.71 1.02 31.88
N ILE A 101 -4.23 1.10 30.66
CA ILE A 101 -5.46 0.42 30.24
C ILE A 101 -5.12 -0.63 29.20
N ALA A 102 -5.26 -1.91 29.55
CA ALA A 102 -5.15 -3.00 28.60
C ALA A 102 -6.53 -3.30 27.99
N LEU A 103 -6.68 -2.91 26.72
CA LEU A 103 -7.90 -3.12 25.95
C LEU A 103 -8.08 -4.61 25.59
N PRO A 104 -9.33 -5.10 25.56
CA PRO A 104 -9.67 -6.37 24.92
C PRO A 104 -9.15 -6.46 23.48
N SER A 105 -8.83 -7.68 23.03
CA SER A 105 -8.18 -7.92 21.73
C SER A 105 -9.02 -7.48 20.52
N ASP A 106 -10.34 -7.57 20.64
CA ASP A 106 -11.32 -7.13 19.65
C ASP A 106 -11.35 -5.61 19.47
N LEU A 107 -11.01 -4.85 20.52
CA LEU A 107 -10.99 -3.38 20.51
C LEU A 107 -9.59 -2.81 20.28
N ASN A 108 -8.53 -3.61 20.40
CA ASN A 108 -7.12 -3.19 20.27
C ASN A 108 -6.53 -3.52 18.90
N LEU A 109 -7.26 -3.24 17.82
CA LEU A 109 -6.81 -3.52 16.46
C LEU A 109 -5.80 -2.48 15.96
N ILE A 110 -4.75 -2.98 15.30
CA ILE A 110 -3.74 -2.17 14.62
C ILE A 110 -4.10 -2.11 13.14
N LYS A 111 -4.25 -0.90 12.59
CA LYS A 111 -4.37 -0.72 11.14
C LYS A 111 -2.98 -0.93 10.52
N SER A 112 -2.86 -1.96 9.68
CA SER A 112 -1.59 -2.31 9.05
C SER A 112 -1.69 -2.37 7.53
N GLN A 113 -0.59 -2.04 6.87
CA GLN A 113 -0.44 -2.15 5.42
C GLN A 113 0.88 -2.84 5.12
N LEU A 114 0.82 -3.90 4.32
CA LEU A 114 1.99 -4.65 3.87
C LEU A 114 2.30 -4.30 2.41
N ILE A 115 3.57 -3.98 2.14
CA ILE A 115 4.10 -3.75 0.80
C ILE A 115 5.15 -4.81 0.52
N TYR A 116 4.85 -5.73 -0.41
CA TYR A 116 5.74 -6.84 -0.77
C TYR A 116 5.54 -7.26 -2.24
N PRO A 117 6.60 -7.74 -2.92
CA PRO A 117 8.01 -7.62 -2.53
C PRO A 117 8.49 -6.16 -2.62
N ALA A 118 9.25 -5.71 -1.63
CA ALA A 118 9.79 -4.35 -1.56
C ALA A 118 11.22 -4.30 -2.13
N ASN A 119 11.45 -3.38 -3.08
CA ASN A 119 12.79 -3.06 -3.56
C ASN A 119 13.45 -1.97 -2.71
N ASP A 120 14.74 -1.70 -2.95
CA ASP A 120 15.49 -0.73 -2.15
C ASP A 120 14.93 0.71 -2.26
N LYS A 121 14.26 1.07 -3.36
CA LYS A 121 13.57 2.37 -3.50
C LYS A 121 12.37 2.49 -2.55
N ILE A 122 11.55 1.44 -2.45
CA ILE A 122 10.42 1.39 -1.51
C ILE A 122 10.91 1.45 -0.07
N ILE A 123 11.99 0.73 0.24
CA ILE A 123 12.59 0.74 1.57
C ILE A 123 13.07 2.14 1.94
N ALA A 124 13.80 2.81 1.04
CA ALA A 124 14.25 4.19 1.24
C ALA A 124 13.08 5.15 1.49
N LYS A 125 11.98 5.03 0.73
CA LYS A 125 10.78 5.87 0.89
C LYS A 125 10.19 5.84 2.30
N TYR A 126 10.21 4.68 2.97
CA TYR A 126 9.65 4.52 4.33
C TYR A 126 10.70 4.63 5.43
N ARG A 127 11.97 4.75 5.07
CA ARG A 127 13.02 5.06 6.02
C ARG A 127 12.85 6.51 6.47
N GLN A 128 12.86 6.71 7.77
CA GLN A 128 12.83 8.02 8.36
C GLN A 128 14.15 8.71 8.07
N GLU A 129 14.07 9.80 7.32
CA GLU A 129 15.18 10.66 6.98
C GLU A 129 15.01 12.02 7.64
N GLU A 130 16.13 12.69 7.90
CA GLU A 130 16.13 14.07 8.35
C GLU A 130 15.58 14.96 7.22
N LYS A 131 14.59 15.80 7.55
CA LYS A 131 13.90 16.64 6.56
C LYS A 131 14.55 18.01 6.53
N PHE A 132 14.93 18.45 5.33
CA PHE A 132 15.46 19.78 5.08
C PHE A 132 14.45 20.61 4.29
N VAL A 133 14.39 21.92 4.58
CA VAL A 133 13.64 22.87 3.76
C VAL A 133 14.59 23.44 2.71
N ILE A 134 14.23 23.28 1.44
CA ILE A 134 15.02 23.75 0.30
C ILE A 134 14.17 24.74 -0.49
N ARG A 135 14.81 25.80 -0.98
CA ARG A 135 14.22 26.72 -1.96
C ARG A 135 14.79 26.38 -3.33
N GLU A 136 14.00 25.70 -4.16
CA GLU A 136 14.36 25.37 -5.53
C GLU A 136 14.16 26.58 -6.45
N THR A 137 15.17 26.91 -7.26
CA THR A 137 15.02 27.89 -8.35
C THR A 137 14.60 27.20 -9.65
N ALA A 138 14.11 27.97 -10.62
CA ALA A 138 13.75 27.42 -11.93
C ALA A 138 14.95 26.80 -12.68
N GLU A 139 16.17 27.25 -12.40
CA GLU A 139 17.39 26.66 -12.95
C GLU A 139 17.72 25.33 -12.30
N ASP A 140 17.64 25.25 -10.97
CA ASP A 140 17.83 24.00 -10.22
C ASP A 140 16.81 22.94 -10.64
N TYR A 141 15.53 23.33 -10.81
CA TYR A 141 14.50 22.41 -11.29
C TYR A 141 14.89 21.77 -12.63
N ARG A 142 15.32 22.58 -13.60
CA ARG A 142 15.67 22.09 -14.94
C ARG A 142 16.93 21.23 -14.99
N THR A 143 17.93 21.57 -14.17
CA THR A 143 19.26 20.96 -14.23
C THR A 143 19.48 19.84 -13.23
N ILE A 144 18.69 19.79 -12.15
CA ILE A 144 18.84 18.81 -11.07
C ILE A 144 17.57 17.97 -10.94
N THR A 145 16.43 18.60 -10.69
CA THR A 145 15.20 17.88 -10.30
C THR A 145 14.56 17.14 -11.47
N VAL A 146 14.49 17.75 -12.67
CA VAL A 146 13.98 17.08 -13.87
C VAL A 146 14.83 15.87 -14.23
N GLU A 147 16.17 16.01 -14.22
CA GLU A 147 17.08 14.89 -14.49
C GLU A 147 16.87 13.75 -13.48
N TYR A 148 16.69 14.09 -12.20
CA TYR A 148 16.39 13.11 -11.16
C TYR A 148 15.04 12.42 -11.38
N ILE A 149 13.97 13.18 -11.64
CA ILE A 149 12.63 12.63 -11.90
C ILE A 149 12.69 11.65 -13.06
N GLU A 150 13.32 12.01 -14.19
CA GLU A 150 13.40 11.16 -15.37
C GLU A 150 14.17 9.87 -15.12
N LYS A 151 15.24 9.94 -14.33
CA LYS A 151 16.09 8.79 -14.03
C LYS A 151 15.48 7.85 -12.98
N TYR A 152 14.78 8.39 -11.99
CA TYR A 152 14.38 7.64 -10.80
C TYR A 152 12.87 7.48 -10.61
N GLN A 153 12.04 7.97 -11.55
CA GLN A 153 10.58 7.92 -11.46
C GLN A 153 10.07 6.53 -11.03
N MET A 154 9.16 6.52 -10.06
CA MET A 154 8.42 5.31 -9.71
C MET A 154 7.40 4.99 -10.79
N GLU A 155 7.11 3.71 -10.98
CA GLU A 155 6.08 3.27 -11.91
C GLU A 155 4.69 3.76 -11.46
N LEU A 156 3.98 4.44 -12.35
CA LEU A 156 2.63 4.96 -12.12
C LEU A 156 1.54 3.97 -12.56
N ASN A 157 1.89 2.67 -12.62
CA ASN A 157 0.99 1.62 -13.09
C ASN A 157 -0.34 1.58 -12.32
N TRP A 158 -0.31 1.87 -11.02
CA TRP A 158 -1.53 1.94 -10.21
C TRP A 158 -2.47 3.05 -10.69
N VAL A 159 -1.95 4.25 -11.00
CA VAL A 159 -2.73 5.38 -11.55
C VAL A 159 -3.37 4.99 -12.88
N TYR A 160 -2.56 4.39 -13.78
CA TYR A 160 -3.06 3.99 -15.10
C TYR A 160 -4.08 2.86 -15.03
N ASN A 161 -3.96 1.95 -14.06
CA ASN A 161 -4.96 0.90 -13.85
C ASN A 161 -6.31 1.48 -13.40
N VAL A 162 -6.32 2.52 -12.57
CA VAL A 162 -7.56 3.22 -12.18
C VAL A 162 -8.14 4.01 -13.35
N LEU A 163 -7.33 4.82 -14.05
CA LEU A 163 -7.76 5.57 -15.23
C LEU A 163 -8.30 4.68 -16.36
N ALA A 164 -7.75 3.47 -16.52
CA ALA A 164 -8.24 2.47 -17.47
C ALA A 164 -9.35 1.57 -16.92
N LYS A 165 -9.85 1.83 -15.70
CA LYS A 165 -10.89 1.06 -15.02
C LYS A 165 -10.58 -0.43 -14.86
N ARG A 166 -9.30 -0.80 -14.84
CA ARG A 166 -8.82 -2.18 -14.63
C ARG A 166 -8.78 -2.55 -13.15
N LYS A 167 -8.69 -1.55 -12.27
CA LYS A 167 -8.69 -1.68 -10.80
C LYS A 167 -9.47 -0.53 -10.18
N GLU A 168 -10.11 -0.80 -9.05
CA GLU A 168 -10.85 0.17 -8.22
C GLU A 168 -11.97 0.92 -8.96
N ALA A 169 -12.52 0.34 -10.04
CA ALA A 169 -13.56 0.98 -10.84
C ALA A 169 -14.86 1.18 -10.03
N GLU A 170 -15.15 0.26 -9.12
CA GLU A 170 -16.28 0.29 -8.19
C GLU A 170 -16.15 1.37 -7.11
N ARG A 171 -14.95 1.89 -6.88
CA ARG A 171 -14.68 2.93 -5.87
C ARG A 171 -14.75 4.35 -6.45
N ILE A 172 -14.94 4.48 -7.77
CA ILE A 172 -15.03 5.79 -8.43
C ILE A 172 -16.30 6.50 -7.96
N ILE A 173 -16.13 7.72 -7.44
CA ILE A 173 -17.22 8.59 -7.01
C ILE A 173 -17.79 9.34 -8.22
N TYR A 174 -16.90 9.84 -9.09
CA TYR A 174 -17.24 10.64 -10.25
C TYR A 174 -16.17 10.55 -11.33
N GLU A 175 -16.57 10.70 -12.59
CA GLU A 175 -15.66 10.79 -13.73
C GLU A 175 -16.16 11.80 -14.75
N ASP A 176 -15.28 12.71 -15.15
CA ASP A 176 -15.38 13.47 -16.40
C ASP A 176 -14.51 12.76 -17.44
N PRO A 177 -15.08 12.17 -18.51
CA PRO A 177 -14.35 11.33 -19.45
C PRO A 177 -13.51 12.11 -20.47
N ASP A 178 -13.48 13.45 -20.44
CA ASP A 178 -12.69 14.22 -21.40
C ASP A 178 -11.19 13.84 -21.29
N PRO A 179 -10.53 13.44 -22.40
CA PRO A 179 -9.17 12.92 -22.35
C PRO A 179 -8.11 13.98 -22.00
N HIS A 180 -8.46 15.27 -22.05
CA HIS A 180 -7.52 16.37 -21.84
C HIS A 180 -7.79 17.18 -20.57
N ASN A 181 -9.05 17.39 -20.24
CA ASN A 181 -9.54 18.23 -19.14
C ASN A 181 -10.34 17.42 -18.11
N GLY A 182 -10.69 16.18 -18.42
CA GLY A 182 -11.43 15.30 -17.54
C GLY A 182 -10.55 14.63 -16.49
N PHE A 183 -11.20 14.02 -15.50
CA PHE A 183 -10.58 13.39 -14.35
C PHE A 183 -11.48 12.34 -13.71
N ILE A 184 -10.88 11.43 -12.95
CA ILE A 184 -11.56 10.52 -12.04
C ILE A 184 -11.41 11.03 -10.61
N LEU A 185 -12.51 11.07 -9.87
CA LEU A 185 -12.53 11.29 -8.42
C LEU A 185 -12.73 9.95 -7.70
N ALA A 186 -11.80 9.58 -6.84
CA ALA A 186 -11.85 8.33 -6.08
C ALA A 186 -11.35 8.51 -4.62
N PRO A 187 -11.82 7.70 -3.66
CA PRO A 187 -11.26 7.64 -2.31
C PRO A 187 -9.76 7.32 -2.31
N ASP A 188 -8.98 8.01 -1.48
CA ASP A 188 -7.59 7.60 -1.20
C ASP A 188 -7.58 6.32 -0.35
N ILE A 189 -6.49 5.55 -0.43
CA ILE A 189 -6.31 4.33 0.38
C ILE A 189 -6.34 4.60 1.90
N LYS A 190 -6.08 5.85 2.32
CA LYS A 190 -6.12 6.25 3.74
C LYS A 190 -7.53 6.47 4.27
N TRP A 191 -8.53 6.65 3.42
CA TRP A 191 -9.90 6.89 3.86
C TRP A 191 -10.71 5.59 3.86
N ASP A 192 -11.46 5.37 4.94
CA ASP A 192 -12.30 4.18 5.13
C ASP A 192 -13.62 4.24 4.37
N GLY A 193 -13.97 5.39 3.78
CA GLY A 193 -15.21 5.59 3.05
C GLY A 193 -16.45 5.71 3.95
N VAL A 194 -16.27 5.80 5.27
CA VAL A 194 -17.37 5.84 6.24
C VAL A 194 -17.45 7.21 6.92
N SER A 195 -16.34 7.68 7.51
CA SER A 195 -16.37 8.94 8.26
C SER A 195 -16.11 10.14 7.36
N MET A 196 -17.11 11.01 7.22
CA MET A 196 -17.01 12.24 6.41
C MET A 196 -16.05 13.27 7.00
N GLU A 197 -15.80 13.24 8.31
CA GLU A 197 -14.87 14.16 8.98
C GLU A 197 -13.43 13.95 8.51
N ASN A 198 -13.11 12.74 8.07
CA ASN A 198 -11.80 12.37 7.53
C ASN A 198 -11.85 12.12 6.02
N LEU A 199 -12.81 12.74 5.31
CA LEU A 199 -12.97 12.61 3.87
C LEU A 199 -11.63 12.87 3.16
N TYR A 200 -11.13 11.86 2.45
CA TYR A 200 -9.91 11.95 1.68
C TYR A 200 -10.12 11.35 0.29
N VAL A 201 -10.08 12.20 -0.73
CA VAL A 201 -10.31 11.84 -2.13
C VAL A 201 -9.17 12.36 -3.00
N LEU A 202 -8.91 11.65 -4.09
CA LEU A 202 -7.93 11.99 -5.11
C LEU A 202 -8.64 12.28 -6.43
N ALA A 203 -8.28 13.40 -7.05
CA ALA A 203 -8.63 13.70 -8.43
C ALA A 203 -7.44 13.32 -9.34
N MET A 204 -7.67 12.39 -10.27
CA MET A 204 -6.67 11.91 -11.22
C MET A 204 -7.06 12.34 -12.63
N ILE A 205 -6.31 13.26 -13.22
CA ILE A 205 -6.56 13.74 -14.59
C ILE A 205 -6.29 12.65 -15.64
N HIS A 206 -7.07 12.65 -16.72
CA HIS A 206 -6.84 11.74 -17.84
C HIS A 206 -5.59 12.11 -18.65
N ARG A 207 -5.28 13.41 -18.73
CA ARG A 207 -4.14 13.93 -19.47
C ARG A 207 -2.82 13.38 -18.92
N ARG A 208 -2.03 12.77 -19.80
CA ARG A 208 -0.69 12.28 -19.49
C ARG A 208 0.38 13.35 -19.71
N GLY A 209 1.53 13.16 -19.08
CA GLY A 209 2.71 14.03 -19.26
C GLY A 209 2.78 15.24 -18.33
N VAL A 210 1.74 15.50 -17.53
CA VAL A 210 1.79 16.46 -16.42
C VAL A 210 2.47 15.78 -15.24
N ARG A 211 3.68 16.23 -14.87
CA ARG A 211 4.52 15.56 -13.85
C ARG A 211 4.38 16.18 -12.46
N SER A 212 4.34 17.51 -12.40
CA SER A 212 4.26 18.29 -11.17
C SER A 212 3.58 19.64 -11.45
N ILE A 213 3.37 20.43 -10.38
CA ILE A 213 3.06 21.86 -10.44
C ILE A 213 4.21 22.63 -11.11
#